data_AF-A0A3B9AKY3-F1
#
_entry.id   AF-A0A3B9AKY3-F1
#
_cell.length_a   1.000
_cell.length_b   1.000
_cell.length_c   1.000
_cell.angle_alpha   90.00
_cell.angle_beta   90.00
_cell.angle_gamma   90.00
#
_symmetry.space_group_name_H-M   'P 1'
#
loop_
_entity.id
_entity.type
_entity.pdbx_description
1 polymer ?
#
loop_
_entity_poly.entity_id
_entity_poly.type
_entity_poly.pdbx_seq_one_letter_code
_entity_poly.pdbx_strand_id
1 'polypeptide(L)'
;MKNHHPLQSVLALVAGLILVYLGTHWPWTIYTALALGLGGLLFPFLAKWIDYLWMKLAWGLSLVAPKILLSLVFFLLLTPLAWLSRLLGPANPLQLKNTTKSTFKEVHKSFERSTFEKPW
;
A
#
# COMPACT_ATOMS: atom_id res chain seq x y z
N MET A 1 -10.10 -1.44 -22.27
CA MET A 1 -11.12 -1.39 -21.20
C MET A 1 -11.27 -2.81 -20.67
N LYS A 2 -10.93 -3.06 -19.40
CA LYS A 2 -10.87 -4.42 -18.84
C LYS A 2 -12.30 -5.00 -18.81
N ASN A 3 -12.48 -6.24 -19.25
CA ASN A 3 -13.80 -6.88 -19.28
C ASN A 3 -14.30 -7.09 -17.83
N HIS A 4 -15.12 -6.18 -17.32
CA HIS A 4 -15.79 -6.35 -16.04
C HIS A 4 -16.93 -7.34 -16.25
N HIS A 5 -16.87 -8.50 -15.58
CA HIS A 5 -17.95 -9.47 -15.56
C HIS A 5 -18.83 -9.15 -14.35
N PRO A 6 -20.01 -8.50 -14.52
CA PRO A 6 -20.84 -8.09 -13.40
C PRO A 6 -21.28 -9.27 -12.52
N LEU A 7 -21.38 -10.47 -13.11
CA LEU A 7 -21.65 -11.71 -12.39
C LEU A 7 -20.55 -12.06 -11.38
N GLN A 8 -19.27 -11.82 -11.70
CA GLN A 8 -18.15 -12.10 -10.80
C GLN A 8 -18.19 -11.21 -9.55
N SER A 9 -18.54 -9.93 -9.72
CA SER A 9 -18.68 -8.99 -8.60
C SER A 9 -19.85 -9.35 -7.69
N VAL A 10 -21.00 -9.73 -8.27
CA VAL A 10 -22.14 -10.25 -7.48
C VAL A 10 -21.75 -11.53 -6.74
N LEU A 11 -21.03 -12.44 -7.39
CA LEU A 11 -20.60 -13.70 -6.75
C LEU A 11 -19.58 -13.44 -5.63
N ALA A 12 -18.67 -12.49 -5.81
CA ALA A 12 -17.74 -12.06 -4.76
C ALA A 12 -18.48 -11.45 -3.55
N LEU A 13 -19.52 -10.65 -3.79
CA LEU A 13 -20.40 -10.11 -2.74
C LEU A 13 -21.14 -11.23 -1.99
N VAL A 14 -21.71 -12.18 -2.72
CA VAL A 14 -22.38 -13.36 -2.14
C VAL A 14 -21.41 -14.19 -1.30
N ALA A 15 -20.21 -14.45 -1.82
CA ALA A 15 -19.16 -15.16 -1.08
C ALA A 15 -18.74 -14.41 0.20
N GLY A 16 -18.59 -13.08 0.13
CA GLY A 16 -18.32 -12.25 1.30
C GLY A 16 -19.42 -12.33 2.36
N LEU A 17 -20.69 -12.28 1.96
CA LEU A 17 -21.83 -12.45 2.87
C LEU A 17 -21.84 -13.86 3.50
N ILE A 18 -21.54 -14.91 2.73
CA ILE A 18 -21.44 -16.27 3.28
C ILE A 18 -20.31 -16.38 4.33
N LEU A 19 -19.16 -15.77 4.09
CA LEU A 19 -18.08 -15.73 5.08
C LEU A 19 -18.50 -15.02 6.37
N VAL A 20 -19.24 -13.90 6.26
CA VAL A 20 -19.81 -13.20 7.41
C VAL A 20 -20.84 -14.06 8.15
N TYR A 21 -21.66 -14.84 7.43
CA TYR A 21 -22.56 -15.81 8.05
C TYR A 21 -21.80 -16.88 8.85
N LEU A 22 -20.70 -17.42 8.32
CA LEU A 22 -19.88 -18.39 9.06
C LEU A 22 -19.27 -17.81 10.35
N GLY A 23 -18.90 -16.53 10.35
CA GLY A 23 -18.34 -15.87 11.53
C GLY A 23 -19.39 -15.47 12.57
N THR A 24 -20.52 -14.91 12.13
CA THR A 24 -21.48 -14.25 13.03
C THR A 24 -22.78 -15.06 13.23
N HIS A 25 -23.02 -16.08 12.42
CA HIS A 25 -24.22 -16.94 12.42
C HIS A 25 -25.56 -16.17 12.31
N TRP A 26 -25.52 -14.95 11.76
CA TRP A 26 -26.71 -14.13 11.62
C TRP A 26 -27.61 -14.60 10.48
N PRO A 27 -28.86 -15.01 10.75
CA PRO A 27 -29.71 -15.62 9.74
C PRO A 27 -30.01 -14.67 8.57
N TRP A 28 -30.00 -13.36 8.79
CA TRP A 28 -30.32 -12.38 7.74
C TRP A 28 -29.29 -12.38 6.62
N THR A 29 -28.02 -12.67 6.93
CA THR A 29 -26.92 -12.65 5.97
C THR A 29 -27.08 -13.72 4.89
N ILE A 30 -27.67 -14.87 5.21
CA ILE A 30 -27.87 -15.94 4.22
C ILE A 30 -29.05 -15.65 3.29
N TYR A 31 -30.14 -15.06 3.81
CA TYR A 31 -31.28 -14.65 3.00
C TYR A 31 -30.90 -13.53 2.03
N THR A 32 -30.10 -12.56 2.47
CA THR A 32 -29.62 -11.48 1.58
C THR A 32 -28.66 -12.01 0.53
N ALA A 33 -27.75 -12.92 0.88
CA ALA A 33 -26.84 -13.56 -0.07
C ALA A 33 -27.60 -14.34 -1.14
N LEU A 34 -28.62 -15.10 -0.75
CA LEU A 34 -29.48 -15.85 -1.67
C LEU A 34 -30.25 -14.92 -2.61
N ALA A 35 -30.86 -13.86 -2.08
CA ALA A 35 -31.60 -12.87 -2.86
C ALA A 35 -30.69 -12.13 -3.85
N LEU A 36 -29.49 -11.71 -3.43
CA LEU A 36 -28.50 -11.05 -4.28
C LEU A 36 -27.98 -11.98 -5.38
N GLY A 37 -27.67 -13.24 -5.04
CA GLY A 37 -27.19 -14.23 -6.00
C GLY A 37 -28.24 -14.57 -7.07
N LEU A 38 -29.47 -14.88 -6.65
CA LEU A 38 -30.57 -15.16 -7.57
C LEU A 38 -30.95 -13.92 -8.38
N GLY A 39 -31.04 -12.75 -7.74
CA GLY A 39 -31.35 -11.49 -8.41
C GLY A 39 -30.31 -11.11 -9.47
N GLY A 40 -29.03 -11.32 -9.18
CA GLY A 40 -27.95 -11.08 -10.15
C GLY A 40 -27.92 -12.06 -11.31
N LEU A 41 -28.35 -13.31 -11.10
CA LEU A 41 -28.41 -14.33 -12.15
C LEU A 41 -29.62 -14.13 -13.07
N LEU A 42 -30.78 -13.81 -12.50
CA LEU A 42 -32.03 -13.61 -13.26
C LEU A 42 -32.08 -12.28 -13.98
N PHE A 43 -31.49 -11.23 -13.39
CA PHE A 43 -31.54 -9.86 -13.91
C PHE A 43 -30.13 -9.30 -14.18
N PRO A 44 -29.59 -9.45 -15.40
CA PRO A 44 -28.24 -8.96 -15.73
C PRO A 44 -28.13 -7.44 -15.64
N PHE A 45 -29.24 -6.71 -15.74
CA PHE A 45 -29.29 -5.26 -15.51
C PHE A 45 -28.97 -4.90 -14.06
N LEU A 46 -29.53 -5.63 -13.10
CA LEU A 46 -29.31 -5.39 -11.67
C LEU A 46 -27.85 -5.67 -11.29
N ALA A 47 -27.27 -6.74 -11.83
CA ALA A 47 -25.87 -7.08 -11.64
C ALA A 47 -24.92 -5.97 -12.12
N LYS A 48 -25.23 -5.30 -13.24
CA LYS A 48 -24.43 -4.16 -13.74
C LYS A 48 -24.48 -2.95 -12.81
N TRP A 49 -25.63 -2.64 -12.23
CA TRP A 49 -25.76 -1.54 -11.27
C TRP A 49 -25.02 -1.82 -9.96
N ILE A 50 -25.12 -3.05 -9.46
CA ILE A 50 -24.40 -3.49 -8.27
C ILE A 50 -22.89 -3.43 -8.52
N ASP A 51 -22.42 -3.96 -9.67
CA ASP A 51 -21.01 -3.89 -10.07
C ASP A 51 -20.51 -2.45 -10.17
N TYR A 52 -21.30 -1.55 -10.79
CA TYR A 52 -20.94 -0.13 -10.88
C TYR A 52 -20.78 0.53 -9.51
N LEU A 53 -21.73 0.30 -8.60
CA LEU A 53 -21.67 0.86 -7.25
C LEU A 53 -20.50 0.27 -6.45
N TRP A 54 -20.29 -1.04 -6.58
CA TRP A 54 -19.16 -1.75 -5.97
C TRP A 54 -17.81 -1.23 -6.47
N MET A 55 -17.69 -1.01 -7.78
CA MET A 55 -16.47 -0.46 -8.39
C MET A 55 -16.23 0.99 -7.98
N LYS A 56 -17.27 1.81 -7.80
CA LYS A 56 -17.10 3.15 -7.22
C LYS A 56 -16.54 3.11 -5.81
N LEU A 57 -17.03 2.20 -4.97
CA LEU A 57 -16.48 1.99 -3.62
C LEU A 57 -15.02 1.52 -3.68
N ALA A 58 -14.72 0.55 -4.53
CA ALA A 58 -13.35 0.05 -4.72
C ALA A 58 -12.38 1.15 -5.21
N TRP A 59 -12.84 2.03 -6.10
CA TRP A 59 -12.06 3.18 -6.55
C TRP A 59 -11.80 4.18 -5.42
N GLY A 60 -12.80 4.49 -4.60
CA GLY A 60 -12.60 5.32 -3.42
C GLY A 60 -11.58 4.71 -2.45
N LEU A 61 -11.67 3.40 -2.21
CA LEU A 61 -10.75 2.68 -1.35
C LEU A 61 -9.32 2.64 -1.93
N SER A 62 -9.18 2.52 -3.26
CA SER A 62 -7.87 2.49 -3.92
C SER A 62 -7.11 3.81 -3.85
N LEU A 63 -7.80 4.93 -3.61
CA LEU A 63 -7.16 6.22 -3.36
C LEU A 63 -6.60 6.33 -1.94
N VAL A 64 -7.20 5.62 -0.98
CA VAL A 64 -6.84 5.68 0.43
C VAL A 64 -5.84 4.57 0.80
N ALA A 65 -6.01 3.37 0.25
CA ALA A 65 -5.18 2.21 0.58
C ALA A 65 -3.66 2.43 0.37
N PRO A 66 -3.18 3.05 -0.73
CA PRO A 66 -1.76 3.33 -0.90
C PRO A 66 -1.23 4.32 0.14
N LYS A 67 -2.04 5.31 0.55
CA LYS A 67 -1.66 6.28 1.58
C LYS A 67 -1.52 5.59 2.92
N ILE A 68 -2.49 4.76 3.31
CA ILE A 68 -2.43 3.97 4.55
C ILE A 68 -1.21 3.05 4.52
N LEU A 69 -0.99 2.33 3.43
CA LEU A 69 0.14 1.41 3.28
C LEU A 69 1.47 2.14 3.40
N LEU A 70 1.62 3.28 2.70
CA LEU A 70 2.84 4.09 2.75
C LEU A 70 3.07 4.66 4.15
N SER A 71 2.03 5.18 4.79
CA SER A 71 2.11 5.65 6.19
C SER A 71 2.52 4.52 7.13
N LEU A 72 1.92 3.34 6.98
CA LEU A 72 2.27 2.17 7.80
C LEU A 72 3.75 1.80 7.63
N VAL A 73 4.22 1.67 6.39
CA VAL A 73 5.63 1.38 6.08
C VAL A 73 6.55 2.46 6.64
N PHE A 74 6.18 3.72 6.51
CA PHE A 74 6.96 4.84 7.02
C PHE A 74 7.09 4.79 8.55
N PHE A 75 5.99 4.58 9.27
CA PHE A 75 6.01 4.57 10.74
C PHE A 75 6.59 3.28 11.33
N LEU A 76 6.33 2.11 10.73
CA LEU A 76 6.85 0.84 11.25
C LEU A 76 8.30 0.55 10.84
N LEU A 77 8.75 1.00 9.67
CA LEU A 77 10.08 0.67 9.17
C LEU A 77 11.00 1.88 9.11
N LEU A 78 10.62 2.91 8.35
CA LEU A 78 11.53 4.05 8.09
C LEU A 78 11.78 4.89 9.34
N THR A 79 10.76 5.14 10.15
CA THR A 79 10.85 5.98 11.35
C THR A 79 11.77 5.36 12.42
N PRO A 80 11.60 4.10 12.85
CA PRO A 80 12.53 3.50 13.81
C PRO A 80 13.94 3.35 13.23
N LEU A 81 14.06 3.08 11.93
CA LEU A 81 15.35 3.01 11.27
C LEU A 81 16.07 4.37 11.27
N ALA A 82 15.34 5.48 11.06
CA ALA A 82 15.87 6.84 11.13
C ALA A 82 16.27 7.23 12.56
N TRP A 83 15.53 6.80 13.57
CA TRP A 83 15.93 6.99 14.96
C TRP A 83 17.18 6.18 15.31
N LEU A 84 17.25 4.93 14.85
CA LEU A 84 18.42 4.09 15.05
C LEU A 84 19.65 4.68 14.35
N SER A 85 19.51 5.16 13.10
CA SER A 85 20.60 5.81 12.38
C SER A 85 21.03 7.13 13.03
N ARG A 86 20.12 7.84 13.70
CA ARG A 86 20.45 9.04 14.47
C ARG A 86 21.18 8.72 15.78
N LEU A 87 20.89 7.59 16.42
CA LEU A 87 21.55 7.16 17.65
C LEU A 87 22.91 6.50 17.40
N LEU A 88 23.02 5.68 16.34
CA LEU A 88 24.23 4.93 16.02
C LEU A 88 25.12 5.62 14.97
N GLY A 89 24.58 6.56 14.20
CA GLY A 89 25.30 7.25 13.15
C GLY A 89 26.10 8.47 13.63
N PRO A 90 26.99 9.00 12.77
CA PRO A 90 27.78 10.19 13.10
C PRO A 90 26.86 11.39 13.35
N ALA A 91 27.19 12.21 14.36
CA ALA A 91 26.34 13.30 14.84
C ALA A 91 25.98 14.38 13.80
N ASN A 92 26.73 14.48 12.69
CA ASN A 92 26.50 15.48 11.66
C ASN A 92 26.92 14.99 10.25
N PRO A 93 26.21 14.01 9.65
CA PRO A 93 26.59 13.44 8.37
C PRO A 93 26.40 14.43 7.21
N LEU A 94 25.42 15.32 7.34
CA LEU A 94 25.01 16.26 6.30
C LEU A 94 25.56 17.69 6.50
N GLN A 95 26.33 17.94 7.57
CA GLN A 95 26.96 19.24 7.87
C GLN A 95 26.02 20.46 7.68
N LEU A 96 24.75 20.36 8.12
CA LEU A 96 23.75 21.41 7.85
C LEU A 96 24.03 22.73 8.57
N LYS A 97 24.86 22.73 9.61
CA LYS A 97 25.27 23.95 10.32
C LYS A 97 26.67 24.35 9.87
N ASN A 98 26.82 25.62 9.50
CA ASN A 98 28.09 26.22 9.11
C ASN A 98 28.96 26.52 10.35
N THR A 99 29.39 25.46 11.04
CA THR A 99 30.19 25.54 12.27
C THR A 99 31.70 25.48 12.01
N THR A 100 32.11 25.18 10.78
CA THR A 100 33.52 25.04 10.38
C THR A 100 33.92 26.15 9.41
N LYS A 101 35.17 26.60 9.48
CA LYS A 101 35.71 27.64 8.58
C LYS A 101 35.79 27.19 7.12
N SER A 102 35.72 25.88 6.86
CA SER A 102 35.83 25.28 5.54
C SER A 102 35.00 24.00 5.47
N THR A 103 34.39 23.74 4.31
CA THR A 103 33.67 22.49 4.01
C THR A 103 34.63 21.40 3.49
N PHE A 104 35.88 21.76 3.19
CA PHE A 104 36.90 20.80 2.78
C PHE A 104 37.26 19.88 3.95
N LYS A 105 37.23 18.56 3.71
CA LYS A 105 37.77 17.57 4.64
C LYS A 105 39.23 17.32 4.28
N GLU A 106 40.12 17.40 5.27
CA GLU A 106 41.48 16.93 5.07
C GLU A 106 41.47 15.40 4.93
N VAL A 107 41.97 14.91 3.80
CA VAL A 107 42.05 13.49 3.49
C VAL A 107 43.53 13.11 3.40
N HIS A 108 44.05 12.47 4.43
CA HIS A 108 45.38 11.86 4.40
C HIS A 108 45.29 10.48 3.73
N LYS A 109 45.28 10.46 2.39
CA LYS A 109 45.32 9.21 1.62
C LYS A 109 46.73 9.01 1.05
N SER A 110 47.30 7.80 1.17
CA SER A 110 48.52 7.46 0.42
C SER A 110 48.15 7.20 -1.03
N PHE A 111 48.88 7.82 -1.95
CA PHE A 111 48.66 7.66 -3.38
C PHE A 111 49.58 6.56 -3.92
N GLU A 112 49.01 5.40 -4.24
CA GLU A 112 49.70 4.32 -4.95
C GLU A 112 49.41 4.36 -6.44
N ARG A 113 50.29 3.75 -7.25
CA ARG A 113 50.21 3.75 -8.72
C ARG A 113 48.86 3.23 -9.24
N SER A 114 48.30 2.22 -8.57
CA SER A 114 47.00 1.63 -8.86
C SER A 114 45.82 2.60 -8.70
N THR A 115 45.95 3.63 -7.85
CA THR A 115 44.92 4.66 -7.64
C THR A 115 44.75 5.56 -8.87
N PHE A 116 45.78 5.66 -9.72
CA PHE A 116 45.75 6.46 -10.95
C PHE A 116 45.24 5.69 -12.17
N GLU A 117 45.05 4.37 -12.07
CA GLU A 117 44.58 3.55 -13.19
C GLU A 117 43.07 3.73 -13.46
N LYS A 118 42.30 4.14 -12.45
CA LYS A 118 40.86 4.45 -12.56
C LYS A 118 40.54 5.76 -11.83
N PRO A 119 40.72 6.91 -12.50
CA PRO A 119 40.50 8.22 -11.89
C PRO A 119 39.02 8.65 -11.82
N TRP A 120 38.09 7.86 -12.36
CA TRP A 120 36.64 8.07 -12.28
C TRP A 120 36.01 7.27 -11.14
#